data_AF-A0A7X8CLH0-F1
#
_entry.id   AF-A0A7X8CLH0-F1
#
_cell.length_a   1.000
_cell.length_b   1.000
_cell.length_c   1.000
_cell.angle_alpha   90.00
_cell.angle_beta   90.00
_cell.angle_gamma   90.00
#
_symmetry.space_group_name_H-M   'P 1'
#
loop_
_entity.id
_entity.type
_entity.pdbx_description
1 polymer ?
#
loop_
_entity_poly.entity_id
_entity_poly.type
_entity_poly.pdbx_seq_one_letter_code
_entity_poly.pdbx_strand_id
1 'polypeptide(L)' 'MELPEKGANFLEQIIIDDLKSGKVKTVATRFPPEPNGYLHIGHAKSICLNFGLAEKFNGTCNLRFDDTNPEK' A
#
# COMPACT_ATOMS: atom_id res chain seq x y z
N MET A 1 -3.74 16.81 13.71
CA MET A 1 -3.56 16.39 12.30
C MET A 1 -4.96 16.15 11.76
N GLU A 2 -5.45 17.06 10.91
CA GLU A 2 -6.79 16.92 10.33
C GLU A 2 -6.78 15.77 9.33
N LEU A 3 -7.69 14.81 9.53
CA LEU A 3 -7.88 13.70 8.61
C LEU A 3 -8.61 14.23 7.37
N PRO A 4 -8.14 13.92 6.14
CA PRO A 4 -8.64 14.56 4.93
C PRO A 4 -10.12 14.25 4.65
N GLU A 5 -10.88 15.29 4.29
CA GLU A 5 -12.35 15.30 4.33
C GLU A 5 -13.07 14.97 2.99
N LYS A 6 -12.41 14.35 2.00
CA LYS A 6 -13.12 14.00 0.74
C LYS A 6 -12.68 12.67 0.14
N GLY A 7 -13.64 11.73 0.06
CA GLY A 7 -13.58 10.55 -0.79
C GLY A 7 -12.67 9.42 -0.29
N ALA A 8 -12.62 9.18 1.02
CA ALA A 8 -11.84 8.10 1.59
C ALA A 8 -12.22 6.78 0.90
N ASN A 9 -11.29 6.21 0.13
CA ASN A 9 -11.50 4.86 -0.38
C ASN A 9 -11.62 3.90 0.83
N PHE A 10 -12.31 2.77 0.67
CA PHE A 10 -12.61 1.88 1.80
C PHE A 10 -11.36 1.40 2.58
N LEU A 11 -10.18 1.34 1.94
CA LEU A 11 -8.94 0.98 2.62
C LEU A 11 -8.48 2.07 3.58
N GLU A 12 -8.70 3.35 3.27
CA GLU A 12 -8.38 4.45 4.16
C GLU A 12 -9.24 4.41 5.42
N GLN A 13 -10.52 4.07 5.29
CA GLN A 13 -11.43 3.91 6.44
C GLN A 13 -10.93 2.80 7.37
N ILE A 14 -10.56 1.64 6.80
CA ILE A 14 -9.98 0.53 7.56
C ILE A 14 -8.69 0.95 8.27
N ILE A 15 -7.78 1.64 7.57
CA ILE A 15 -6.53 2.13 8.15
C ILE A 15 -6.79 3.09 9.31
N ILE A 16 -7.73 4.03 9.13
CA ILE A 16 -8.09 5.01 10.16
C ILE A 16 -8.64 4.31 11.39
N ASP A 17 -9.53 3.34 11.23
CA ASP A 17 -10.14 2.60 12.34
C ASP A 17 -9.12 1.72 13.06
N ASP A 18 -8.20 1.09 12.33
CA ASP A 18 -7.11 0.29 12.89
C ASP A 18 -6.09 1.16 13.67
N LEU A 19 -5.82 2.39 13.21
CA LEU A 19 -4.98 3.37 13.93
C LEU A 19 -5.69 3.93 15.16
N LYS A 20 -6.97 4.29 15.05
CA LYS A 20 -7.78 4.83 16.18
C LYS A 20 -7.98 3.81 17.29
N SER A 21 -8.21 2.54 16.94
CA SER A 21 -8.34 1.44 17.90
C SER A 21 -7.00 1.03 18.51
N GLY A 22 -5.87 1.49 17.96
CA GLY A 22 -4.54 1.10 18.40
C GLY A 22 -4.14 -0.33 18.00
N LYS A 23 -4.92 -0.99 17.13
CA LYS A 23 -4.61 -2.33 16.60
C LYS A 23 -3.27 -2.35 15.87
N VAL A 24 -2.94 -1.26 15.19
CA VAL A 24 -1.62 -1.02 14.60
C VAL A 24 -1.10 0.36 15.02
N LYS A 25 0.22 0.49 15.15
CA LYS A 25 0.87 1.77 15.50
C LYS A 25 1.25 2.60 14.27
N THR A 26 1.56 1.93 13.16
CA THR A 26 2.07 2.53 11.93
C THR A 26 1.56 1.76 10.72
N VAL A 27 1.34 2.46 9.61
CA VAL A 27 0.95 1.83 8.35
C VAL A 27 2.18 1.25 7.65
N ALA A 28 2.10 -0.01 7.23
CA ALA A 28 3.13 -0.67 6.44
C ALA A 28 2.49 -1.39 5.24
N THR A 29 2.72 -0.89 4.03
CA THR A 29 2.23 -1.47 2.78
C THR A 29 3.37 -2.14 2.01
N ARG A 30 3.05 -2.85 0.94
CA ARG A 30 4.04 -3.39 0.00
C ARG A 30 3.48 -3.50 -1.39
N PHE A 31 4.29 -3.19 -2.40
CA PHE A 31 4.04 -3.51 -3.80
C PHE A 31 4.92 -4.72 -4.18
N PRO A 32 4.33 -5.93 -4.35
CA PRO A 32 5.09 -7.14 -4.54
C PRO A 32 4.96 -7.74 -5.95
N PRO A 33 5.57 -7.16 -7.00
CA PRO A 33 5.53 -7.76 -8.33
C PRO A 33 6.39 -9.03 -8.39
N GLU A 34 5.94 -10.03 -9.16
CA GLU A 34 6.82 -11.13 -9.57
C GLU A 34 7.87 -10.57 -10.56
N PRO A 35 9.16 -10.97 -10.46
CA PRO A 35 10.23 -10.45 -11.33
C PRO A 35 10.30 -11.14 -12.70
N ASN A 36 9.17 -11.65 -13.22
CA ASN A 36 9.12 -12.46 -14.45
C ASN A 36 8.46 -11.76 -15.65
N GLY A 37 8.23 -10.44 -15.54
CA GLY A 37 7.63 -9.64 -16.61
C GLY A 37 7.76 -8.14 -16.40
N TYR A 38 7.57 -7.38 -17.48
CA TYR A 38 7.55 -5.91 -17.41
C TYR A 38 6.23 -5.39 -16.86
N LEU A 39 6.32 -4.34 -16.04
CA LEU A 39 5.14 -3.65 -15.53
C LEU A 39 4.44 -2.92 -16.69
N HIS A 40 3.13 -3.16 -16.84
CA HIS A 40 2.23 -2.36 -17.67
C HIS A 40 1.37 -1.39 -16.81
N ILE A 41 0.58 -0.54 -17.47
CA ILE A 41 -0.23 0.54 -16.84
C ILE A 41 -1.19 0.05 -15.73
N GLY A 42 -1.60 -1.21 -15.76
CA GLY A 42 -2.43 -1.80 -14.69
C GLY A 42 -1.72 -1.78 -13.33
N HIS A 43 -0.40 -1.97 -13.31
CA HIS A 43 0.40 -1.92 -12.08
C HIS A 43 0.44 -0.52 -11.47
N ALA A 44 0.29 0.53 -12.28
CA ALA A 44 0.30 1.90 -11.78
C ALA A 44 -0.76 2.12 -10.70
N LYS A 45 -1.94 1.50 -10.82
CA LYS A 45 -2.98 1.55 -9.78
C LYS A 45 -2.50 0.96 -8.46
N SER A 46 -1.83 -0.19 -8.49
CA SER A 46 -1.30 -0.85 -7.29
C SER A 46 -0.13 -0.06 -6.68
N ILE A 47 0.74 0.51 -7.51
CA ILE A 47 1.85 1.36 -7.08
C ILE A 47 1.32 2.61 -6.38
N CYS A 48 0.49 3.41 -7.06
CA CYS A 48 -0.07 4.64 -6.50
C CYS A 48 -0.85 4.37 -5.22
N LEU A 49 -1.56 3.24 -5.15
CA LEU A 49 -2.29 2.86 -3.94
C LEU A 49 -1.35 2.51 -2.78
N ASN A 50 -0.40 1.59 -2.96
CA ASN A 50 0.45 1.13 -1.85
C ASN A 50 1.40 2.23 -1.36
N PHE A 51 2.08 2.91 -2.28
CA PHE A 51 2.98 4.00 -1.93
C PHE A 51 2.22 5.24 -1.44
N GLY A 52 1.11 5.60 -2.09
CA GLY A 52 0.29 6.75 -1.70
C GLY A 52 -0.37 6.58 -0.33
N LEU A 53 -0.82 5.36 0.03
CA LEU A 53 -1.32 5.10 1.38
C LEU A 53 -0.21 5.20 2.44
N ALA A 54 0.97 4.66 2.16
CA ALA A 54 2.10 4.80 3.08
C ALA A 54 2.50 6.27 3.28
N GLU A 55 2.59 7.05 2.20
CA GLU A 55 2.89 8.49 2.26
C GLU A 55 1.81 9.25 3.06
N LYS A 56 0.53 9.03 2.72
CA LYS A 56 -0.61 9.71 3.35
C LYS A 56 -0.70 9.49 4.86
N PHE A 57 -0.36 8.29 5.33
CA PHE A 57 -0.41 7.93 6.75
C PHE A 57 0.97 7.94 7.41
N ASN A 58 1.98 8.54 6.77
CA ASN A 58 3.35 8.66 7.27
C ASN A 58 3.95 7.31 7.73
N GLY A 59 3.64 6.27 6.96
CA GLY A 59 4.08 4.90 7.14
C GLY A 59 5.20 4.50 6.16
N THR A 60 5.36 3.20 5.94
CA THR A 60 6.38 2.63 5.05
C THR A 60 5.76 1.81 3.93
N CYS A 61 6.34 1.81 2.74
CA CYS A 61 5.98 0.90 1.65
C CYS A 61 7.22 0.16 1.16
N ASN A 62 7.18 -1.17 1.19
CA ASN A 62 8.26 -2.00 0.67
C ASN A 62 8.02 -2.32 -0.82
N LEU A 63 9.03 -2.11 -1.66
CA LEU A 63 9.13 -2.79 -2.96
C LEU A 63 9.75 -4.16 -2.70
N ARG A 64 9.02 -5.23 -3.00
CA ARG A 64 9.48 -6.60 -2.79
C ARG A 64 9.30 -7.40 -4.07
N PHE A 65 10.34 -7.98 -4.63
CA PHE A 65 10.12 -8.96 -5.68
C PHE A 65 9.56 -10.25 -5.07
N ASP A 66 8.47 -10.76 -5.61
CA ASP A 66 7.92 -12.06 -5.21
C ASP A 66 8.55 -13.14 -6.10
N ASP A 67 9.79 -13.48 -5.77
CA ASP A 67 10.72 -14.30 -6.56
C ASP A 67 10.71 -15.78 -6.14
N THR A 68 9.56 -16.27 -5.66
CA THR A 68 9.43 -17.64 -5.14
C THR A 68 9.35 -18.72 -6.22
N ASN A 69 9.18 -18.33 -7.50
CA ASN A 69 9.13 -19.26 -8.62
C ASN A 69 10.48 -19.31 -9.35
N PRO A 70 11.28 -20.38 -9.19
CA PRO A 70 12.59 -20.48 -9.82
C PRO A 70 12.56 -20.77 -11.32
N GLU A 71 11.41 -21.16 -11.88
CA GLU A 71 11.26 -21.46 -13.31
C GLU A 71 10.89 -20.24 -14.15
N LYS A 72 10.63 -19.09 -13.51
CA LYS A 72 10.18 -17.87 -14.16
C LYS A 72 11.02 -16.66 -13.79
#